data_AF-A0A2M7A869-F1
#
_entry.id   AF-A0A2M7A869-F1
#
_cell.length_a   1.000
_cell.length_b   1.000
_cell.length_c   1.000
_cell.angle_alpha   90.00
_cell.angle_beta   90.00
_cell.angle_gamma   90.00
#
_symmetry.space_group_name_H-M   'P 1'
#
loop_
_entity.id
_entity.type
_entity.pdbx_description
1 polymer ?
#
loop_
_entity_poly.entity_id
_entity_poly.type
_entity_poly.pdbx_seq_one_letter_code
_entity_poly.pdbx_strand_id
1 'polypeptide(L)' 'MPLNPLPFREVERKLVAAGFLQVGQTGSHVKYAKTTNKGTLTAIVPRHREVAAGTLRSILRQAGISASQFDSL' A
#
# COMPACT_ATOMS: atom_id res chain seq x y z
N MET A 1 5.52 -11.26 11.39
CA MET A 1 4.13 -11.74 11.26
C MET A 1 3.87 -12.15 9.83
N PRO A 2 3.15 -13.25 9.57
CA PRO A 2 2.69 -13.58 8.23
C PRO A 2 1.68 -12.51 7.75
N LEU A 3 1.84 -12.05 6.51
CA LEU A 3 0.85 -11.19 5.86
C LEU A 3 -0.24 -12.09 5.27
N ASN A 4 -1.50 -11.80 5.60
CA ASN A 4 -2.67 -12.46 5.02
C ASN A 4 -3.18 -11.66 3.82
N PRO A 5 -3.87 -12.28 2.85
CA PRO A 5 -4.58 -11.54 1.82
C PRO A 5 -5.54 -10.53 2.44
N LEU A 6 -5.58 -9.31 1.90
CA LEU A 6 -6.46 -8.24 2.39
C LEU A 6 -7.30 -7.64 1.27
N PRO A 7 -8.53 -7.20 1.55
CA PRO A 7 -9.32 -6.46 0.59
C PRO A 7 -8.61 -5.16 0.15
N PHE A 8 -8.75 -4.78 -1.12
CA PHE A 8 -8.18 -3.52 -1.63
C PHE A 8 -8.49 -2.32 -0.74
N ARG A 9 -9.75 -2.20 -0.28
CA ARG A 9 -10.19 -1.09 0.58
C ARG A 9 -9.43 -1.01 1.90
N GLU A 10 -9.02 -2.14 2.45
CA GLU A 10 -8.26 -2.17 3.70
C GLU A 10 -6.81 -1.75 3.48
N VAL A 11 -6.21 -2.18 2.36
CA VAL A 11 -4.87 -1.74 1.93
C VAL A 11 -4.87 -0.24 1.68
N GLU A 12 -5.87 0.27 0.97
CA GLU A 12 -6.08 1.70 0.73
C GLU A 12 -6.19 2.48 2.05
N ARG A 13 -7.08 2.04 2.96
CA ARG A 13 -7.26 2.69 4.27
C ARG A 13 -5.95 2.79 5.05
N LYS A 14 -5.21 1.69 5.15
CA LYS A 14 -3.93 1.63 5.87
C LYS A 14 -2.86 2.49 5.20
N LEU A 15 -2.79 2.53 3.87
CA LEU A 15 -1.87 3.43 3.15
C LEU A 15 -2.21 4.91 3.38
N VAL A 16 -3.49 5.28 3.34
CA VAL A 16 -3.94 6.64 3.66
C VAL A 16 -3.61 7.00 5.11
N ALA A 17 -3.83 6.09 6.06
CA ALA A 17 -3.44 6.28 7.47
C ALA A 17 -1.91 6.44 7.64
N ALA A 18 -1.11 5.79 6.79
CA ALA A 18 0.34 5.98 6.73
C ALA A 18 0.77 7.31 6.07
N GLY A 19 -0.17 8.13 5.61
CA GLY A 19 0.06 9.43 4.97
C GLY A 19 0.31 9.35 3.46
N PHE A 20 -0.10 8.26 2.80
CA PHE A 20 -0.11 8.20 1.33
C PHE A 20 -1.38 8.83 0.77
N LEU A 21 -1.24 9.46 -0.39
CA LEU A 21 -2.36 9.98 -1.16
C LEU A 21 -2.48 9.21 -2.47
N GLN A 22 -3.72 8.95 -2.89
CA GLN A 22 -3.97 8.45 -4.24
C GLN A 22 -3.66 9.56 -5.25
N VAL A 23 -2.71 9.30 -6.16
CA VAL A 23 -2.24 10.28 -7.16
C VAL A 23 -2.61 9.90 -8.59
N GLY A 24 -3.16 8.72 -8.81
CA GLY A 24 -3.60 8.29 -10.13
C GLY A 24 -4.03 6.83 -10.18
N GLN A 25 -4.54 6.42 -11.33
CA GLN A 25 -4.95 5.05 -11.59
C GLN A 25 -4.78 4.73 -13.07
N THR A 26 -4.26 3.54 -13.39
CA THR A 26 -4.22 2.99 -14.75
C THR A 26 -4.85 1.60 -14.74
N GLY A 27 -6.00 1.46 -15.40
CA GLY A 27 -6.79 0.23 -15.32
C GLY A 27 -7.16 -0.09 -13.87
N SER A 28 -6.86 -1.31 -13.41
CA SER A 28 -7.08 -1.71 -12.01
C SER A 28 -5.96 -1.28 -11.06
N HIS A 29 -4.86 -0.69 -11.52
CA HIS A 29 -3.71 -0.36 -10.66
C HIS A 29 -3.83 1.08 -10.16
N VAL A 30 -3.91 1.24 -8.84
CA VAL A 30 -4.01 2.54 -8.17
C VAL A 30 -2.63 2.94 -7.67
N LYS A 31 -2.23 4.17 -7.98
CA LYS A 31 -0.94 4.75 -7.57
C LYS A 31 -1.12 5.59 -6.32
N TYR A 32 -0.38 5.24 -5.28
CA TYR A 32 -0.29 5.98 -4.02
C TYR A 32 1.09 6.61 -3.89
N ALA A 33 1.16 7.87 -3.44
CA ALA A 33 2.42 8.54 -3.20
C ALA A 33 2.45 9.27 -1.85
N LYS A 34 3.63 9.33 -1.25
CA LYS A 34 3.91 10.07 -0.01
C LYS A 34 5.23 10.82 -0.16
N THR A 35 5.21 12.13 0.04
CA THR A 35 6.43 12.96 0.07
C THR A 35 7.08 12.86 1.44
N THR A 36 8.39 12.65 1.46
CA THR A 36 9.21 12.59 2.68
C THR A 36 10.46 13.45 2.51
N ASN A 37 11.19 13.71 3.60
CA ASN A 37 12.45 14.46 3.56
C ASN A 37 13.53 13.79 2.68
N LYS A 38 13.38 12.50 2.36
CA LYS A 38 14.31 11.71 1.53
C LYS A 38 13.85 11.55 0.08
N GLY A 39 12.71 12.15 -0.29
CA GLY A 39 12.08 12.02 -1.60
C GLY A 39 10.66 11.44 -1.54
N THR A 40 10.13 11.08 -2.69
CA THR A 40 8.75 10.58 -2.85
C THR A 40 8.72 9.06 -2.86
N LEU A 41 7.97 8.48 -1.91
CA LEU A 41 7.65 7.06 -1.90
C LEU A 41 6.40 6.84 -2.75
N THR A 42 6.40 5.77 -3.56
CA THR A 42 5.27 5.41 -4.43
C THR A 42 4.96 3.93 -4.26
N ALA A 43 3.69 3.59 -4.06
CA ALA A 43 3.19 2.23 -4.01
C ALA A 43 2.08 2.01 -5.05
N ILE A 44 2.12 0.89 -5.76
CA ILE A 44 1.10 0.51 -6.73
C ILE A 44 0.26 -0.61 -6.15
N VAL A 45 -1.04 -0.37 -5.99
CA VAL A 45 -1.97 -1.32 -5.40
C VAL A 45 -2.97 -1.77 -6.46
N PRO A 46 -3.08 -3.07 -6.75
CA PRO A 46 -4.11 -3.56 -7.65
C PRO A 46 -5.48 -3.57 -6.95
N ARG A 47 -6.48 -2.98 -7.61
CA ARG A 47 -7.87 -2.85 -7.17
C ARG A 47 -8.68 -4.11 -7.46
N HIS A 48 -8.27 -5.20 -6.81
CA HIS A 48 -8.98 -6.48 -6.84
C HIS A 48 -9.77 -6.70 -5.54
N ARG A 49 -10.58 -7.77 -5.51
CA ARG A 49 -11.32 -8.17 -4.31
C ARG A 49 -10.38 -8.43 -3.13
N GLU A 50 -9.25 -9.07 -3.39
CA GLU A 50 -8.18 -9.32 -2.43
C GLU A 50 -6.82 -9.06 -3.06
N VAL A 51 -5.90 -8.58 -2.24
CA VAL A 51 -4.49 -8.39 -2.56
C VAL A 51 -3.73 -9.51 -1.87
N ALA A 52 -3.13 -10.40 -2.67
CA ALA A 52 -2.40 -11.55 -2.16
C ALA A 52 -1.23 -11.12 -1.24
N ALA A 53 -0.88 -11.97 -0.28
CA ALA A 53 0.19 -11.72 0.68
C ALA A 53 1.54 -11.36 0.03
N GLY A 54 1.89 -11.99 -1.10
CA GLY A 54 3.10 -11.65 -1.86
C GLY A 54 3.05 -10.25 -2.46
N THR A 55 1.89 -9.85 -2.98
CA THR A 55 1.64 -8.51 -3.51
C THR A 55 1.68 -7.46 -2.40
N LEU A 56 1.09 -7.75 -1.24
CA LEU A 56 1.19 -6.90 -0.05
C LEU A 56 2.65 -6.67 0.35
N ARG A 57 3.48 -7.71 0.39
CA ARG A 57 4.93 -7.53 0.66
C ARG A 57 5.59 -6.58 -0.32
N SER A 58 5.25 -6.68 -1.60
CA SER A 58 5.80 -5.78 -2.63
C SER A 58 5.33 -4.34 -2.41
N ILE A 59 4.05 -4.14 -2.10
CA ILE A 59 3.46 -2.83 -1.78
C ILE A 59 4.14 -2.21 -0.55
N LEU A 60 4.32 -2.98 0.52
CA LEU A 60 4.97 -2.49 1.75
C LEU A 60 6.43 -2.12 1.51
N ARG A 61 7.15 -2.91 0.70
CA ARG A 61 8.53 -2.57 0.29
C ARG A 61 8.58 -1.26 -0.50
N GLN A 62 7.67 -1.07 -1.45
CA GLN A 62 7.53 0.16 -2.23
C GLN A 62 7.16 1.37 -1.35
N ALA A 63 6.27 1.16 -0.38
CA ALA A 63 5.83 2.17 0.57
C ALA A 63 6.84 2.46 1.69
N GLY A 64 7.90 1.65 1.82
CA GLY A 64 8.85 1.77 2.93
C GLY A 64 8.23 1.54 4.31
N ILE A 65 7.18 0.71 4.39
CA ILE A 65 6.44 0.40 5.63
C ILE A 65 6.79 -1.03 6.05
N SER A 66 7.10 -1.25 7.34
CA SER A 66 7.29 -2.61 7.86
C SER A 66 5.95 -3.34 8.03
N ALA A 67 5.96 -4.68 7.99
CA ALA A 67 4.74 -5.45 8.22
C ALA A 67 4.11 -5.16 9.60
N SER A 68 4.92 -4.91 10.63
CA SER A 68 4.43 -4.55 11.97
C SER A 68 3.78 -3.17 11.99
N GLN A 69 4.41 -2.17 11.36
CA GLN A 69 3.83 -0.84 11.23
C GLN A 69 2.50 -0.89 10.46
N PHE A 70 2.44 -1.69 9.39
CA PHE A 70 1.21 -1.87 8.62
C PHE A 70 0.09 -2.54 9.40
N ASP A 71 0.42 -3.49 10.27
CA ASP A 71 -0.55 -4.17 11.13
C ASP A 71 -1.20 -3.21 12.15
N SER A 72 -0.41 -2.26 12.69
CA SER A 72 -0.87 -1.27 13.67
C SER A 72 -1.66 -0.07 13.11
N LEU A 73 -1.93 -0.02 11.79
CA LEU A 73 -2.73 1.01 11.11
C LEU A 73 -4.18 0.55 10.87
#